data_AF-A0A4R5CUW9-F1
#
_entry.id   AF-A0A4R5CUW9-F1
#
_cell.length_a   1.000
_cell.length_b   1.000
_cell.length_c   1.000
_cell.angle_alpha   90.00
_cell.angle_beta   90.00
_cell.angle_gamma   90.00
#
_symmetry.space_group_name_H-M   'P 1'
#
loop_
_entity.id
_entity.type
_entity.pdbx_description
1 polymer ?
#
loop_
_entity_poly.entity_id
_entity_poly.type
_entity_poly.pdbx_seq_one_letter_code
_entity_poly.pdbx_strand_id
1 'polypeptide(L)'
;MALSRRLRFEILRRDNHQCRYCGGAAPDVKLTVDHVVPTALGGSDEPTNLVTACKDCNSGKASTSLDAPLVADIKADALRWARAVEIAIEIRMSDRGARDAYVSTFDAAWSEWTYSEKAYIPEAAQDERDRWAEVAGDELASKSYLLAIDDDGRAVVTTRGVAKWEKHIERREAELAAAFNALPGPRISAIWASRWAQRPTKVIRRPMPRPASWRSSIWTFYGEGIPIEELLDAIVITRGKDYVSQSGAWRYFCGVCWRQVERTREAAREIAETLDSDAGEG
;
A
#
# COMPACT_ATOMS: atom_id res chain seq x y z
N MET A 1 47.25 9.25 -6.48
CA MET A 1 46.14 10.12 -6.01
C MET A 1 45.55 9.46 -4.75
N ALA A 2 45.05 10.21 -3.77
CA ALA A 2 44.50 9.60 -2.55
C ALA A 2 43.02 9.21 -2.75
N LEU A 3 42.66 7.96 -2.43
CA LEU A 3 41.28 7.47 -2.48
C LEU A 3 40.35 8.32 -1.60
N SER A 4 39.12 8.56 -2.07
CA SER A 4 38.13 9.35 -1.32
C SER A 4 37.78 8.68 0.01
N ARG A 5 37.45 9.48 1.03
CA ARG A 5 37.04 8.96 2.36
C ARG A 5 35.82 8.03 2.26
N ARG A 6 34.87 8.35 1.38
CA ARG A 6 33.68 7.55 1.12
C ARG A 6 34.03 6.19 0.53
N LEU A 7 34.84 6.16 -0.52
CA LEU A 7 35.26 4.92 -1.17
C LEU A 7 36.03 4.03 -0.20
N ARG A 8 36.93 4.60 0.63
CA ARG A 8 37.63 3.83 1.67
C ARG A 8 36.66 3.18 2.66
N PHE A 9 35.64 3.92 3.11
CA PHE A 9 34.64 3.38 4.02
C PHE A 9 33.80 2.27 3.38
N GLU A 10 33.40 2.44 2.12
CA GLU A 10 32.63 1.43 1.36
C GLU A 10 33.41 0.13 1.18
N ILE A 11 34.71 0.19 0.86
CA ILE A 11 35.57 -0.99 0.74
C ILE A 11 35.77 -1.69 2.08
N LEU A 12 36.03 -0.93 3.16
CA LEU A 12 36.15 -1.51 4.51
C LEU A 12 34.87 -2.21 4.95
N ARG A 13 33.71 -1.60 4.68
CA ARG A 13 32.40 -2.19 5.01
C ARG A 13 32.12 -3.44 4.17
N ARG A 14 32.43 -3.42 2.87
CA ARG A 14 32.27 -4.56 1.96
C ARG A 14 33.05 -5.77 2.47
N ASP A 15 34.27 -5.55 2.93
CA ASP A 15 35.18 -6.60 3.40
C ASP A 15 35.01 -6.92 4.90
N ASN A 16 33.88 -6.52 5.49
CA ASN A 16 33.52 -6.76 6.89
C ASN A 16 34.58 -6.29 7.91
N HIS A 17 35.31 -5.22 7.60
CA HIS A 17 36.42 -4.73 8.41
C HIS A 17 37.46 -5.83 8.71
N GLN A 18 37.76 -6.67 7.72
CA GLN A 18 38.76 -7.74 7.80
C GLN A 18 39.76 -7.61 6.65
N CYS A 19 41.04 -7.83 6.96
CA CYS A 19 42.10 -7.94 5.99
C CYS A 19 41.83 -9.12 5.06
N ARG A 20 41.73 -8.88 3.74
CA ARG A 20 41.48 -9.93 2.74
C ARG A 20 42.68 -10.84 2.51
N TYR A 21 43.86 -10.48 3.01
CA TYR A 21 45.08 -11.29 2.89
C TYR A 21 45.28 -12.25 4.05
N CYS A 22 45.08 -11.81 5.30
CA CYS A 22 45.38 -12.59 6.49
C CYS A 22 44.17 -12.86 7.40
N GLY A 23 43.00 -12.30 7.09
CA GLY A 23 41.79 -12.42 7.91
C GLY A 23 41.77 -11.55 9.18
N GLY A 24 42.84 -10.83 9.51
CA GLY A 24 42.89 -9.97 10.69
C GLY A 24 41.81 -8.88 10.67
N ALA A 25 41.11 -8.68 11.79
CA ALA A 25 39.99 -7.74 11.92
C ALA A 25 40.35 -6.48 12.74
N ALA A 26 39.64 -5.37 12.51
CA ALA A 26 39.71 -4.22 13.42
C ALA A 26 39.01 -4.54 14.76
N PRO A 27 39.49 -4.04 15.91
CA PRO A 27 40.57 -3.05 16.08
C PRO A 27 41.99 -3.64 16.19
N ASP A 28 42.12 -4.97 16.27
CA ASP A 28 43.39 -5.65 16.55
C ASP A 28 44.47 -5.40 15.48
N VAL A 29 44.05 -5.19 14.23
CA VAL A 29 44.93 -4.78 13.14
C VAL A 29 44.51 -3.46 12.53
N LYS A 30 45.50 -2.61 12.20
CA LYS A 30 45.26 -1.34 11.50
C LYS A 30 44.97 -1.60 10.03
N LEU A 31 43.71 -1.46 9.64
CA LEU A 31 43.23 -1.67 8.27
C LEU A 31 43.44 -0.45 7.38
N THR A 32 43.76 -0.73 6.13
CA THR A 32 43.93 0.22 5.03
C THR A 32 43.26 -0.35 3.78
N VAL A 33 43.12 0.47 2.73
CA VAL A 33 42.70 0.00 1.41
C VAL A 33 43.94 -0.10 0.54
N ASP A 34 44.11 -1.27 -0.09
CA ASP A 34 45.19 -1.60 -1.03
C ASP A 34 44.63 -1.81 -2.44
N HIS A 35 45.44 -1.48 -3.43
CA HIS A 35 45.14 -1.73 -4.84
C HIS A 35 45.64 -3.12 -5.22
N VAL A 36 44.74 -4.03 -5.62
CA VAL A 36 45.08 -5.40 -6.02
C VAL A 36 46.15 -5.39 -7.12
N VAL A 37 45.95 -4.61 -8.17
CA VAL A 37 46.99 -4.22 -9.14
C VAL A 37 47.56 -2.86 -8.73
N PRO A 38 48.87 -2.73 -8.47
CA PRO A 38 49.48 -1.46 -8.09
C PRO A 38 49.24 -0.36 -9.13
N THR A 39 49.07 0.88 -8.67
CA THR A 39 48.88 2.04 -9.56
C THR A 39 50.07 2.23 -10.51
N ALA A 40 51.28 1.87 -10.08
CA ALA A 40 52.49 1.90 -10.91
C ALA A 40 52.45 0.92 -12.11
N LEU A 41 51.61 -0.11 -12.05
CA LEU A 41 51.36 -1.07 -13.13
C LEU A 41 50.03 -0.80 -13.84
N GLY A 42 49.45 0.39 -13.65
CA GLY A 42 48.20 0.80 -14.31
C GLY A 42 46.92 0.37 -13.59
N GLY A 43 46.98 -0.02 -12.30
CA GLY A 43 45.80 -0.35 -11.52
C GLY A 43 44.84 0.83 -11.33
N SER A 44 43.54 0.59 -11.49
CA SER A 44 42.48 1.59 -11.36
C SER A 44 42.03 1.80 -9.90
N ASP A 45 41.37 2.93 -9.64
CA ASP A 45 40.70 3.24 -8.37
C ASP A 45 39.27 2.65 -8.31
N GLU A 46 38.91 1.79 -9.25
CA GLU A 46 37.61 1.12 -9.27
C GLU A 46 37.48 0.17 -8.07
N PRO A 47 36.29 0.05 -7.44
CA PRO A 47 36.07 -0.85 -6.30
C PRO A 47 36.50 -2.30 -6.54
N THR A 48 36.49 -2.75 -7.79
CA THR A 48 36.93 -4.09 -8.23
C THR A 48 38.44 -4.31 -8.11
N ASN A 49 39.24 -3.25 -8.13
CA ASN A 49 40.70 -3.30 -7.94
C ASN A 49 41.13 -2.88 -6.52
N LEU A 50 40.17 -2.65 -5.61
CA LEU A 50 40.44 -2.23 -4.23
C LEU A 50 40.04 -3.31 -3.23
N VAL A 51 40.89 -3.55 -2.23
CA VAL A 51 40.63 -4.51 -1.14
C VAL A 51 41.09 -3.96 0.21
N THR A 52 40.48 -4.44 1.29
CA THR A 52 40.89 -4.15 2.65
C THR A 52 42.14 -4.98 3.01
N ALA A 53 43.18 -4.30 3.49
CA ALA A 53 44.46 -4.89 3.85
C ALA A 53 44.98 -4.31 5.17
N CYS A 54 45.52 -5.15 6.06
CA CYS A 54 46.24 -4.64 7.23
C CYS A 54 47.56 -3.99 6.81
N LYS A 55 48.10 -3.11 7.67
CA LYS A 55 49.37 -2.41 7.41
C LYS A 55 50.51 -3.37 7.05
N ASP A 56 50.60 -4.51 7.72
CA ASP A 56 51.68 -5.48 7.52
C ASP A 56 51.57 -6.19 6.17
N CYS A 57 50.38 -6.67 5.80
CA CYS A 57 50.14 -7.26 4.47
C CYS A 57 50.33 -6.25 3.34
N ASN A 58 49.85 -5.02 3.54
CA ASN A 58 49.99 -3.94 2.54
C ASN A 58 51.47 -3.57 2.34
N SER A 59 52.26 -3.52 3.42
CA SER A 59 53.70 -3.24 3.34
C SER A 59 54.49 -4.41 2.75
N GLY A 60 54.12 -5.66 3.07
CA GLY A 60 54.75 -6.86 2.52
C GLY A 60 54.59 -7.03 1.01
N LYS A 61 53.52 -6.47 0.43
CA LYS A 61 53.29 -6.43 -1.02
C LYS A 61 54.30 -5.56 -1.78
N ALA A 62 54.95 -4.61 -1.10
CA ALA A 62 56.02 -3.81 -1.71
C ALA A 62 57.36 -4.58 -1.80
N SER A 63 57.53 -5.65 -1.03
CA SER A 63 58.79 -6.41 -0.89
C SER A 63 58.75 -7.84 -1.43
N THR A 64 57.60 -8.34 -1.87
CA THR A 64 57.45 -9.71 -2.39
C THR A 64 56.79 -9.67 -3.76
N SER A 65 57.47 -10.23 -4.76
CA SER A 65 56.99 -10.29 -6.14
C SER A 65 55.63 -11.00 -6.22
N LEU A 66 54.81 -10.52 -7.15
CA LEU A 66 53.42 -10.89 -7.41
C LEU A 66 53.25 -12.32 -8.00
N ASP A 67 54.02 -13.30 -7.55
CA ASP A 67 54.01 -14.67 -8.10
C ASP A 67 53.54 -15.75 -7.13
N ALA A 68 52.84 -15.38 -6.06
CA ALA A 68 52.29 -16.35 -5.12
C ALA A 68 50.82 -16.71 -5.45
N PRO A 69 50.42 -18.00 -5.39
CA PRO A 69 49.05 -18.50 -5.57
C PRO A 69 47.94 -17.66 -4.89
N LEU A 70 48.29 -17.01 -3.78
CA LEU A 70 47.45 -16.09 -3.01
C LEU A 70 46.84 -14.93 -3.85
N VAL A 71 47.56 -14.38 -4.85
CA VAL A 71 47.04 -13.26 -5.67
C VAL A 71 46.01 -13.75 -6.70
N ALA A 72 46.19 -14.97 -7.22
CA ALA A 72 45.21 -15.60 -8.11
C ALA A 72 43.93 -15.95 -7.35
N ASP A 73 44.06 -16.46 -6.13
CA ASP A 73 42.92 -16.80 -5.26
C ASP A 73 42.12 -15.56 -4.86
N ILE A 74 42.78 -14.43 -4.58
CA ILE A 74 42.11 -13.15 -4.26
C ILE A 74 41.36 -12.59 -5.47
N LYS A 75 41.92 -12.69 -6.68
CA LYS A 75 41.21 -12.31 -7.91
C LYS A 75 40.00 -13.21 -8.16
N ALA A 76 40.14 -14.52 -7.92
CA ALA A 76 39.04 -15.46 -8.05
C ALA A 76 37.92 -15.19 -7.02
N ASP A 77 38.28 -14.88 -5.77
CA ASP A 77 37.33 -14.48 -4.72
C ASP A 77 36.60 -13.17 -5.05
N ALA A 78 37.31 -12.17 -5.55
CA ALA A 78 36.71 -10.89 -5.94
C ALA A 78 35.71 -11.08 -7.09
N LEU A 79 36.03 -11.93 -8.08
CA LEU A 79 35.13 -12.28 -9.18
C LEU A 79 33.92 -13.08 -8.69
N ARG A 80 34.11 -14.06 -7.79
CA ARG A 80 33.01 -14.81 -7.15
C ARG A 80 32.07 -13.88 -6.40
N TRP A 81 32.61 -12.95 -5.62
CA TRP A 81 31.82 -11.98 -4.87
C TRP A 81 31.05 -11.02 -5.78
N ALA A 82 31.71 -10.48 -6.82
CA ALA A 82 31.03 -9.63 -7.81
C ALA A 82 29.86 -10.36 -8.47
N ARG A 83 30.06 -11.61 -8.88
CA ARG A 83 28.99 -12.44 -9.46
C ARG A 83 27.87 -12.73 -8.45
N ALA A 84 28.20 -13.02 -7.19
CA ALA A 84 27.20 -13.21 -6.14
C ALA A 84 26.37 -11.94 -5.88
N VAL A 85 27.00 -10.76 -5.94
CA VAL A 85 26.30 -9.46 -5.82
C VAL A 85 25.36 -9.24 -6.99
N GLU A 86 25.78 -9.52 -8.23
CA GLU A 86 24.92 -9.45 -9.42
C GLU A 86 23.69 -10.35 -9.28
N ILE A 87 23.90 -11.63 -8.96
CA ILE A 87 22.81 -12.60 -8.74
C ILE A 87 21.88 -12.13 -7.62
N ALA A 88 22.42 -11.61 -6.51
CA ALA A 88 21.61 -11.08 -5.42
C ALA A 88 20.83 -9.81 -5.79
N ILE A 89 21.32 -9.01 -6.74
CA ILE A 89 20.57 -7.89 -7.32
C ILE A 89 19.44 -8.44 -8.21
N GLU A 90 19.74 -9.38 -9.10
CA GLU A 90 18.77 -10.03 -9.98
C GLU A 90 17.62 -10.68 -9.20
N ILE A 91 17.94 -11.47 -8.15
CA ILE A 91 16.94 -12.08 -7.26
C ILE A 91 16.06 -11.00 -6.62
N ARG A 92 16.65 -9.93 -6.08
CA ARG A 92 15.89 -8.83 -5.46
C ARG A 92 15.01 -8.07 -6.46
N MET A 93 15.49 -7.87 -7.68
CA MET A 93 14.72 -7.22 -8.75
C MET A 93 13.58 -8.11 -9.23
N SER A 94 13.83 -9.40 -9.39
CA SER A 94 12.82 -10.40 -9.74
C SER A 94 11.75 -10.51 -8.66
N ASP A 95 12.14 -10.61 -7.37
CA ASP A 95 11.20 -10.62 -6.24
C ASP A 95 10.36 -9.33 -6.19
N ARG A 96 10.99 -8.16 -6.39
CA ARG A 96 10.24 -6.90 -6.50
C ARG A 96 9.24 -6.94 -7.66
N GLY A 97 9.66 -7.38 -8.84
CA GLY A 97 8.81 -7.47 -10.01
C GLY A 97 7.62 -8.42 -9.80
N ALA A 98 7.87 -9.58 -9.20
CA ALA A 98 6.83 -10.56 -8.84
C ALA A 98 5.85 -9.97 -7.82
N ARG A 99 6.36 -9.31 -6.78
CA ARG A 99 5.55 -8.65 -5.75
C ARG A 99 4.69 -7.51 -6.30
N ASP A 100 5.25 -6.71 -7.22
CA ASP A 100 4.52 -5.62 -7.86
C ASP A 100 3.42 -6.16 -8.80
N ALA A 101 3.72 -7.21 -9.58
CA ALA A 101 2.74 -7.90 -10.40
C ALA A 101 1.62 -8.51 -9.55
N TYR A 102 1.97 -9.16 -8.45
CA TYR A 102 1.02 -9.75 -7.49
C TYR A 102 0.04 -8.70 -6.94
N VAL A 103 0.58 -7.56 -6.47
CA VAL A 103 -0.24 -6.45 -5.97
C VAL A 103 -1.11 -5.85 -7.08
N SER A 104 -0.57 -5.67 -8.29
CA SER A 104 -1.30 -5.10 -9.42
C SER A 104 -2.46 -6.00 -9.85
N THR A 105 -2.26 -7.31 -9.91
CA THR A 105 -3.31 -8.28 -10.24
C THR A 105 -4.44 -8.26 -9.21
N PHE A 106 -4.09 -8.24 -7.92
CA PHE A 106 -5.07 -8.06 -6.86
C PHE A 106 -5.83 -6.72 -6.98
N ASP A 107 -5.11 -5.63 -7.26
CA ASP A 107 -5.68 -4.29 -7.37
C ASP A 107 -6.74 -4.21 -8.46
N ALA A 108 -6.44 -4.79 -9.63
CA ALA A 108 -7.36 -4.88 -10.76
C ALA A 108 -8.63 -5.65 -10.37
N ALA A 109 -8.49 -6.87 -9.85
CA ALA A 109 -9.63 -7.72 -9.48
C ALA A 109 -10.50 -7.10 -8.38
N TRP A 110 -9.89 -6.49 -7.36
CA TRP A 110 -10.65 -5.80 -6.33
C TRP A 110 -11.38 -4.56 -6.87
N SER A 111 -10.74 -3.81 -7.76
CA SER A 111 -11.33 -2.58 -8.31
C SER A 111 -12.51 -2.86 -9.25
N GLU A 112 -12.54 -4.02 -9.90
CA GLU A 112 -13.69 -4.50 -10.68
C GLU A 112 -14.92 -4.83 -9.81
N TRP A 113 -14.71 -5.20 -8.55
CA TRP A 113 -15.79 -5.40 -7.62
C TRP A 113 -16.44 -4.06 -7.27
N THR A 114 -17.61 -3.80 -7.84
CA THR A 114 -18.36 -2.56 -7.58
C THR A 114 -19.52 -2.78 -6.61
N TYR A 115 -19.79 -1.78 -5.78
CA TYR A 115 -21.00 -1.68 -4.98
C TYR A 115 -21.92 -0.59 -5.52
N SER A 116 -23.23 -0.77 -5.32
CA SER A 116 -24.23 0.24 -5.67
C SER A 116 -24.34 1.25 -4.54
N GLU A 117 -24.03 2.50 -4.82
CA GLU A 117 -24.31 3.64 -3.96
C GLU A 117 -25.55 4.36 -4.49
N LYS A 118 -26.53 4.64 -3.62
CA LYS A 118 -27.65 5.51 -3.96
C LYS A 118 -27.16 6.95 -3.88
N ALA A 119 -26.86 7.55 -5.02
CA ALA A 119 -26.54 8.97 -5.08
C ALA A 119 -27.82 9.77 -5.30
N TYR A 120 -28.05 10.76 -4.43
CA TYR A 120 -29.04 11.80 -4.66
C TYR A 120 -28.59 12.66 -5.85
N ILE A 121 -29.46 12.88 -6.85
CA ILE A 121 -29.18 13.72 -8.02
C ILE A 121 -29.54 15.18 -7.67
N PRO A 122 -28.58 16.11 -7.55
CA PRO A 122 -28.87 17.50 -7.19
C PRO A 122 -29.41 18.34 -8.36
N GLU A 123 -29.12 17.99 -9.62
CA GLU A 123 -29.53 18.78 -10.80
C GLU A 123 -31.05 18.88 -10.96
N ALA A 124 -31.81 17.83 -10.66
CA ALA A 124 -33.27 17.88 -10.64
C ALA A 124 -33.82 18.74 -9.48
N ALA A 125 -33.02 18.93 -8.42
CA ALA A 125 -33.39 19.75 -7.28
C ALA A 125 -33.12 21.25 -7.50
N GLN A 126 -32.26 21.63 -8.44
CA GLN A 126 -32.11 23.02 -8.86
C GLN A 126 -33.36 23.48 -9.64
N ASP A 127 -33.82 22.68 -10.61
CA ASP A 127 -35.06 22.96 -11.33
C ASP A 127 -36.29 22.98 -10.39
N GLU A 128 -36.35 22.07 -9.42
CA GLU A 128 -37.42 22.10 -8.40
C GLU A 128 -37.28 23.33 -7.49
N ARG A 129 -36.08 23.68 -7.03
CA ARG A 129 -35.85 24.82 -6.14
C ARG A 129 -36.13 26.16 -6.82
N ASP A 130 -35.82 26.30 -8.10
CA ASP A 130 -36.14 27.49 -8.91
C ASP A 130 -37.66 27.58 -9.16
N ARG A 131 -38.31 26.44 -9.41
CA ARG A 131 -39.78 26.35 -9.51
C ARG A 131 -40.48 26.64 -8.18
N TRP A 132 -39.89 26.22 -7.05
CA TRP A 132 -40.40 26.53 -5.71
C TRP A 132 -40.06 27.96 -5.28
N ALA A 133 -39.00 28.58 -5.80
CA ALA A 133 -38.74 30.00 -5.62
C ALA A 133 -39.77 30.87 -6.36
N GLU A 134 -40.27 30.41 -7.52
CA GLU A 134 -41.43 30.99 -8.21
C GLU A 134 -42.75 30.83 -7.42
N VAL A 135 -42.97 29.66 -6.81
CA VAL A 135 -44.21 29.34 -6.07
C VAL A 135 -44.22 29.92 -4.66
N ALA A 136 -43.07 30.09 -4.00
CA ALA A 136 -42.98 30.54 -2.62
C ALA A 136 -43.24 32.04 -2.44
N GLY A 137 -43.26 32.83 -3.53
CA GLY A 137 -43.58 34.25 -3.49
C GLY A 137 -42.67 35.10 -2.58
N ASP A 138 -42.92 36.41 -2.58
CA ASP A 138 -42.14 37.47 -1.92
C ASP A 138 -41.90 37.30 -0.39
N GLU A 139 -42.52 36.31 0.26
CA GLU A 139 -42.48 36.17 1.72
C GLU A 139 -41.11 35.68 2.26
N LEU A 140 -40.36 34.91 1.46
CA LEU A 140 -38.99 34.47 1.80
C LEU A 140 -37.92 35.48 1.37
N ALA A 141 -38.15 36.24 0.29
CA ALA A 141 -37.24 37.27 -0.21
C ALA A 141 -37.10 38.46 0.78
N SER A 142 -38.09 38.68 1.64
CA SER A 142 -38.09 39.76 2.65
C SER A 142 -37.14 39.54 3.85
N LYS A 143 -36.50 38.37 3.98
CA LYS A 143 -35.72 37.99 5.18
C LYS A 143 -34.21 38.04 4.92
N SER A 144 -33.70 39.27 4.86
CA SER A 144 -32.29 39.66 4.65
C SER A 144 -31.26 39.10 5.64
N TYR A 145 -31.68 38.35 6.67
CA TYR A 145 -30.81 37.76 7.69
C TYR A 145 -30.40 36.30 7.41
N LEU A 146 -30.84 35.70 6.30
CA LEU A 146 -30.53 34.31 5.93
C LEU A 146 -29.30 34.17 5.03
N LEU A 147 -28.92 35.25 4.34
CA LEU A 147 -27.87 35.28 3.34
C LEU A 147 -26.75 36.23 3.77
N ALA A 148 -25.51 35.77 3.70
CA ALA A 148 -24.30 36.60 3.75
C ALA A 148 -23.69 36.69 2.35
N ILE A 149 -22.83 37.66 2.12
CA ILE A 149 -22.04 37.75 0.90
C ILE A 149 -20.65 37.17 1.24
N ASP A 150 -20.19 36.16 0.50
CA ASP A 150 -18.83 35.64 0.65
C ASP A 150 -17.80 36.61 0.06
N ASP A 151 -16.51 36.33 0.27
CA ASP A 151 -15.42 37.22 -0.16
C ASP A 151 -15.36 37.39 -1.70
N ASP A 152 -16.04 36.51 -2.45
CA ASP A 152 -16.19 36.57 -3.91
C ASP A 152 -17.46 37.32 -4.36
N GLY A 153 -18.21 37.92 -3.42
CA GLY A 153 -19.42 38.68 -3.72
C GLY A 153 -20.67 37.82 -3.92
N ARG A 154 -20.64 36.52 -3.61
CA ARG A 154 -21.77 35.60 -3.82
C ARG A 154 -22.65 35.51 -2.57
N ALA A 155 -23.96 35.48 -2.78
CA ALA A 155 -24.91 35.25 -1.70
C ALA A 155 -24.85 33.79 -1.22
N VAL A 156 -24.37 33.58 0.01
CA VAL A 156 -24.24 32.29 0.67
C VAL A 156 -25.14 32.21 1.89
N VAL A 157 -25.80 31.05 2.10
CA VAL A 157 -26.67 30.85 3.27
C VAL A 157 -25.80 30.65 4.50
N THR A 158 -26.02 31.47 5.54
CA THR A 158 -25.22 31.34 6.77
C THR A 158 -25.61 30.07 7.53
N THR A 159 -24.68 29.45 8.25
CA THR A 159 -24.96 28.28 9.11
C THR A 159 -26.08 28.56 10.13
N ARG A 160 -26.18 29.81 10.61
CA ARG A 160 -27.28 30.26 11.47
C ARG A 160 -28.61 30.38 10.71
N GLY A 161 -28.57 30.73 9.43
CA GLY A 161 -29.71 30.72 8.53
C GLY A 161 -30.21 29.32 8.22
N VAL A 162 -29.31 28.36 7.98
CA VAL A 162 -29.63 26.93 7.80
C VAL A 162 -30.34 26.39 9.05
N ALA A 163 -29.77 26.58 10.25
CA ALA A 163 -30.37 26.07 11.48
C ALA A 163 -31.74 26.69 11.82
N LYS A 164 -31.97 27.95 11.43
CA LYS A 164 -33.25 28.64 11.65
C LYS A 164 -34.29 28.20 10.62
N TRP A 165 -33.86 27.87 9.40
CA TRP A 165 -34.69 27.30 8.35
C TRP A 165 -35.09 25.86 8.67
N GLU A 166 -34.15 25.03 9.16
CA GLU A 166 -34.42 23.68 9.66
C GLU A 166 -35.50 23.71 10.75
N LYS A 167 -35.36 24.58 11.77
CA LYS A 167 -36.40 24.75 12.80
C LYS A 167 -37.75 25.26 12.25
N HIS A 168 -37.73 26.07 11.21
CA HIS A 168 -38.96 26.53 10.56
C HIS A 168 -39.66 25.39 9.81
N ILE A 169 -38.88 24.55 9.12
CA ILE A 169 -39.36 23.32 8.49
C ILE A 169 -39.92 22.38 9.54
N GLU A 170 -39.18 22.06 10.60
CA GLU A 170 -39.64 21.18 11.68
C GLU A 170 -40.96 21.66 12.28
N ARG A 171 -41.12 22.96 12.50
CA ARG A 171 -42.37 23.55 13.01
C ARG A 171 -43.51 23.42 11.99
N ARG A 172 -43.25 23.69 10.71
CA ARG A 172 -44.27 23.54 9.66
C ARG A 172 -44.64 22.09 9.42
N GLU A 173 -43.69 21.17 9.50
CA GLU A 173 -43.92 19.72 9.46
C GLU A 173 -44.78 19.27 10.64
N ALA A 174 -44.51 19.77 11.85
CA ALA A 174 -45.32 19.49 13.03
C ALA A 174 -46.75 20.04 12.90
N GLU A 175 -46.93 21.26 12.40
CA GLU A 175 -48.25 21.85 12.15
C GLU A 175 -49.04 21.08 11.07
N LEU A 176 -48.38 20.69 9.98
CA LEU A 176 -48.99 19.90 8.92
C LEU A 176 -49.32 18.47 9.38
N ALA A 177 -48.45 17.84 10.16
CA ALA A 177 -48.71 16.53 10.76
C ALA A 177 -49.88 16.58 11.75
N ALA A 178 -49.99 17.64 12.55
CA ALA A 178 -51.11 17.84 13.47
C ALA A 178 -52.44 18.05 12.72
N ALA A 179 -52.45 18.91 11.69
CA ALA A 179 -53.63 19.12 10.84
C ALA A 179 -54.05 17.86 10.07
N PHE A 180 -53.07 17.05 9.66
CA PHE A 180 -53.28 15.81 8.94
C PHE A 180 -53.83 14.68 9.82
N ASN A 181 -53.32 14.54 11.04
CA ASN A 181 -53.82 13.56 12.03
C ASN A 181 -55.25 13.88 12.52
N ALA A 182 -55.75 15.08 12.26
CA ALA A 182 -57.11 15.50 12.59
C ALA A 182 -58.17 15.15 11.52
N LEU A 183 -57.78 14.57 10.37
CA LEU A 183 -58.72 14.20 9.30
C LEU A 183 -59.27 12.76 9.50
N PRO A 184 -60.59 12.52 9.36
CA PRO A 184 -61.17 11.19 9.54
C PRO A 184 -61.25 10.40 8.22
N GLY A 185 -60.73 9.16 8.19
CA GLY A 185 -60.89 8.19 7.09
C GLY A 185 -59.59 7.87 6.30
N PRO A 186 -59.51 6.71 5.60
CA PRO A 186 -58.41 5.78 5.80
C PRO A 186 -57.08 6.12 5.09
N ARG A 187 -56.02 6.04 5.91
CA ARG A 187 -54.59 5.73 5.65
C ARG A 187 -53.94 6.30 4.39
N ILE A 188 -53.49 7.54 4.52
CA ILE A 188 -52.53 8.20 3.63
C ILE A 188 -51.10 7.60 3.74
N SER A 189 -50.86 6.57 4.56
CA SER A 189 -49.57 5.85 4.58
C SER A 189 -49.20 5.26 3.21
N ALA A 190 -50.19 4.98 2.34
CA ALA A 190 -49.95 4.49 0.97
C ALA A 190 -49.53 5.60 -0.02
N ILE A 191 -50.00 6.85 0.18
CA ILE A 191 -49.67 7.99 -0.71
C ILE A 191 -48.37 8.66 -0.28
N TRP A 192 -48.09 8.73 1.03
CA TRP A 192 -46.82 9.26 1.54
C TRP A 192 -45.62 8.34 1.26
N ALA A 193 -45.79 7.02 1.34
CA ALA A 193 -44.74 6.07 0.97
C ALA A 193 -44.42 6.10 -0.54
N SER A 194 -45.39 6.38 -1.40
CA SER A 194 -45.22 6.38 -2.86
C SER A 194 -44.64 7.67 -3.44
N ARG A 195 -44.82 8.83 -2.79
CA ARG A 195 -44.26 10.11 -3.25
C ARG A 195 -42.80 10.34 -2.85
N TRP A 196 -42.37 9.89 -1.67
CA TRP A 196 -40.96 9.96 -1.26
C TRP A 196 -40.07 8.88 -1.89
N ALA A 197 -40.67 7.80 -2.42
CA ALA A 197 -39.96 6.76 -3.18
C ALA A 197 -39.53 7.21 -4.59
N GLN A 198 -40.01 8.36 -5.09
CA GLN A 198 -39.77 8.85 -6.46
C GLN A 198 -38.70 9.94 -6.55
N ARG A 199 -37.85 10.13 -5.54
CA ARG A 199 -36.63 10.93 -5.74
C ARG A 199 -35.78 10.22 -6.80
N PRO A 200 -35.40 10.88 -7.91
CA PRO A 200 -34.56 10.25 -8.91
C PRO A 200 -33.20 9.99 -8.25
N THR A 201 -33.01 8.74 -7.85
CA THR A 201 -31.74 8.25 -7.29
C THR A 201 -31.01 7.60 -8.44
N LYS A 202 -29.82 8.11 -8.76
CA LYS A 202 -28.95 7.42 -9.69
C LYS A 202 -28.24 6.33 -8.89
N VAL A 203 -28.37 5.08 -9.32
CA VAL A 203 -27.51 4.01 -8.82
C VAL A 203 -26.14 4.20 -9.44
N ILE A 204 -25.20 4.71 -8.65
CA ILE A 204 -23.81 4.83 -9.07
C ILE A 204 -23.08 3.57 -8.63
N ARG A 205 -22.37 2.93 -9.56
CA ARG A 205 -21.46 1.82 -9.23
C ARG A 205 -20.11 2.41 -8.89
N ARG A 206 -19.61 2.17 -7.68
CA ARG A 206 -18.26 2.56 -7.26
C ARG A 206 -17.41 1.34 -6.94
N PRO A 207 -16.09 1.38 -7.14
CA PRO A 207 -15.18 0.31 -6.72
C PRO A 207 -15.26 0.06 -5.22
N MET A 208 -15.23 -1.21 -4.79
CA MET A 208 -15.27 -1.61 -3.39
C MET A 208 -14.12 -0.93 -2.61
N PRO A 209 -14.41 -0.20 -1.50
CA PRO A 209 -13.38 0.51 -0.76
C PRO A 209 -12.35 -0.43 -0.14
N ARG A 210 -11.14 0.10 0.05
CA ARG A 210 -10.02 -0.53 0.74
C ARG A 210 -9.39 0.46 1.70
N PRO A 211 -8.79 0.00 2.81
CA PRO A 211 -8.06 0.89 3.73
C PRO A 211 -6.80 1.43 3.06
N ALA A 212 -6.29 2.58 3.51
CA ALA A 212 -5.07 3.18 2.95
C ALA A 212 -3.86 2.25 2.98
N SER A 213 -3.78 1.35 3.98
CA SER A 213 -2.70 0.38 4.18
C SER A 213 -2.87 -0.94 3.42
N TRP A 214 -3.85 -1.05 2.51
CA TRP A 214 -4.22 -2.33 1.89
C TRP A 214 -3.03 -3.05 1.24
N ARG A 215 -2.11 -2.31 0.60
CA ARG A 215 -0.92 -2.87 -0.05
C ARG A 215 -0.03 -3.63 0.93
N SER A 216 0.10 -3.13 2.16
CA SER A 216 0.90 -3.80 3.19
C SER A 216 0.31 -5.16 3.55
N SER A 217 -1.02 -5.29 3.63
CA SER A 217 -1.68 -6.59 3.88
C SER A 217 -1.44 -7.57 2.73
N ILE A 218 -1.52 -7.10 1.48
CA ILE A 218 -1.26 -7.96 0.31
C ILE A 218 0.20 -8.41 0.27
N TRP A 219 1.13 -7.54 0.64
CA TRP A 219 2.54 -7.91 0.81
C TRP A 219 2.76 -8.92 1.93
N THR A 220 2.03 -8.81 3.04
CA THR A 220 2.06 -9.84 4.09
C THR A 220 1.63 -11.18 3.52
N PHE A 221 0.51 -11.24 2.79
CA PHE A 221 0.04 -12.50 2.19
C PHE A 221 0.99 -13.08 1.14
N TYR A 222 1.62 -12.24 0.33
CA TYR A 222 2.70 -12.67 -0.56
C TYR A 222 3.88 -13.28 0.22
N GLY A 223 4.30 -12.62 1.31
CA GLY A 223 5.38 -13.12 2.16
C GLY A 223 5.04 -14.39 2.94
N GLU A 224 3.76 -14.60 3.24
CA GLU A 224 3.23 -15.84 3.81
C GLU A 224 3.04 -16.95 2.76
N GLY A 225 3.37 -16.67 1.50
CA GLY A 225 3.34 -17.66 0.41
C GLY A 225 1.95 -17.94 -0.16
N ILE A 226 0.96 -17.06 0.04
CA ILE A 226 -0.36 -17.23 -0.60
C ILE A 226 -0.21 -17.00 -2.12
N PRO A 227 -0.55 -17.96 -2.99
CA PRO A 227 -0.54 -17.77 -4.43
C PRO A 227 -1.63 -16.78 -4.86
N ILE A 228 -1.45 -16.10 -6.00
CA ILE A 228 -2.35 -15.02 -6.42
C ILE A 228 -3.77 -15.54 -6.67
N GLU A 229 -3.89 -16.76 -7.16
CA GLU A 229 -5.16 -17.45 -7.44
C GLU A 229 -5.99 -17.61 -6.17
N GLU A 230 -5.39 -18.03 -5.06
CA GLU A 230 -6.08 -18.17 -3.78
C GLU A 230 -6.52 -16.82 -3.19
N LEU A 231 -5.70 -15.79 -3.42
CA LEU A 231 -6.04 -14.43 -3.03
C LEU A 231 -7.24 -13.91 -3.84
N LEU A 232 -7.31 -14.22 -5.14
CA LEU A 232 -8.45 -13.89 -6.00
C LEU A 232 -9.71 -14.66 -5.60
N ASP A 233 -9.58 -15.95 -5.25
CA ASP A 233 -10.69 -16.74 -4.72
C ASP A 233 -11.24 -16.15 -3.41
N ALA A 234 -10.37 -15.61 -2.55
CA ALA A 234 -10.81 -14.93 -1.34
C ALA A 234 -11.67 -13.69 -1.65
N ILE A 235 -11.40 -12.97 -2.75
CA ILE A 235 -12.29 -11.88 -3.23
C ILE A 235 -13.64 -12.46 -3.64
N VAL A 236 -13.66 -13.52 -4.44
CA VAL A 236 -14.90 -14.16 -4.93
C VAL A 236 -15.75 -14.66 -3.76
N ILE A 237 -15.14 -15.35 -2.79
CA ILE A 237 -15.79 -15.83 -1.58
C ILE A 237 -16.41 -14.67 -0.81
N THR A 238 -15.66 -13.59 -0.60
CA THR A 238 -16.13 -12.41 0.13
C THR A 238 -17.30 -11.74 -0.60
N ARG A 239 -17.17 -11.57 -1.92
CA ARG A 239 -18.21 -10.97 -2.78
C ARG A 239 -19.50 -11.79 -2.78
N GLY A 240 -19.41 -13.10 -2.63
CA GLY A 240 -20.56 -14.00 -2.56
C GLY A 240 -21.34 -13.96 -1.24
N LYS A 241 -20.90 -13.20 -0.24
CA LYS A 241 -21.60 -13.07 1.05
C LYS A 241 -22.46 -11.80 1.07
N ASP A 242 -23.76 -11.98 0.91
CA ASP A 242 -24.78 -10.92 0.95
C ASP A 242 -24.89 -10.21 2.31
N TYR A 243 -24.53 -10.88 3.40
CA TYR A 243 -24.52 -10.33 4.75
C TYR A 243 -23.25 -9.50 5.06
N VAL A 244 -22.23 -9.51 4.22
CA VAL A 244 -21.00 -8.74 4.44
C VAL A 244 -21.23 -7.30 3.96
N SER A 245 -21.19 -6.37 4.91
CA SER A 245 -21.33 -4.94 4.59
C SER A 245 -20.13 -4.43 3.80
N GLN A 246 -20.33 -3.33 3.07
CA GLN A 246 -19.25 -2.62 2.35
C GLN A 246 -18.07 -2.27 3.27
N SER A 247 -18.34 -1.82 4.51
CA SER A 247 -17.29 -1.49 5.49
C SER A 247 -16.62 -2.73 6.12
N GLY A 248 -17.31 -3.88 6.10
CA GLY A 248 -16.82 -5.16 6.61
C GLY A 248 -16.08 -6.02 5.58
N ALA A 249 -16.25 -5.74 4.29
CA ALA A 249 -15.72 -6.52 3.17
C ALA A 249 -14.21 -6.77 3.28
N TRP A 250 -13.43 -5.72 3.55
CA TRP A 250 -11.97 -5.84 3.70
C TRP A 250 -11.57 -6.78 4.84
N ARG A 251 -12.22 -6.64 6.00
CA ARG A 251 -11.94 -7.45 7.19
C ARG A 251 -12.27 -8.92 6.94
N TYR A 252 -13.42 -9.17 6.30
CA TYR A 252 -13.85 -10.52 5.95
C TYR A 252 -12.88 -11.17 4.97
N PHE A 253 -12.49 -10.44 3.91
CA PHE A 253 -11.49 -10.87 2.94
C PHE A 253 -10.18 -11.28 3.64
N CYS A 254 -9.61 -10.43 4.49
CA CYS A 254 -8.39 -10.79 5.22
C CYS A 254 -8.57 -12.03 6.10
N GLY A 255 -9.75 -12.23 6.69
CA GLY A 255 -10.06 -13.44 7.46
C GLY A 255 -10.20 -14.71 6.60
N VAL A 256 -10.56 -14.59 5.32
CA VAL A 256 -10.48 -15.71 4.37
C VAL A 256 -9.01 -16.04 4.07
N CYS A 257 -8.19 -15.03 3.79
CA CYS A 257 -6.76 -15.21 3.50
C CYS A 257 -6.00 -15.83 4.67
N TRP A 258 -6.21 -15.38 5.91
CA TRP A 258 -5.53 -15.98 7.06
C TRP A 258 -5.89 -17.45 7.27
N ARG A 259 -7.13 -17.85 7.00
CA ARG A 259 -7.54 -19.26 7.02
C ARG A 259 -6.85 -20.07 5.91
N GLN A 260 -6.58 -19.47 4.75
CA GLN A 260 -5.77 -20.12 3.72
C GLN A 260 -4.33 -20.35 4.22
N VAL A 261 -3.69 -19.32 4.78
CA VAL A 261 -2.33 -19.44 5.37
C VAL A 261 -2.26 -20.55 6.42
N GLU A 262 -3.23 -20.59 7.33
CA GLU A 262 -3.28 -21.62 8.38
C GLU A 262 -3.32 -23.03 7.79
N ARG A 263 -4.14 -23.26 6.76
CA ARG A 263 -4.21 -24.55 6.06
C ARG A 263 -2.91 -24.89 5.34
N THR A 264 -2.28 -23.92 4.68
CA THR A 264 -0.98 -24.13 4.02
C THR A 264 0.10 -24.50 5.03
N ARG A 265 0.13 -23.83 6.19
CA ARG A 265 1.06 -24.13 7.28
C ARG A 265 0.82 -25.50 7.89
N GLU A 266 -0.44 -25.91 8.02
CA GLU A 266 -0.80 -27.24 8.51
C GLU A 266 -0.32 -28.34 7.54
N ALA A 267 -0.64 -28.21 6.26
CA ALA A 267 -0.15 -29.14 5.22
C ALA A 267 1.39 -29.20 5.16
N ALA A 268 2.07 -28.07 5.33
CA ALA A 268 3.53 -28.03 5.38
C ALA A 268 4.11 -28.80 6.58
N ARG A 269 3.44 -28.79 7.74
CA ARG A 269 3.85 -29.58 8.92
C ARG A 269 3.72 -31.08 8.65
N GLU A 270 2.59 -31.50 8.08
CA GLU A 270 2.36 -32.90 7.74
C GLU A 270 3.43 -33.42 6.75
N ILE A 271 3.76 -32.63 5.73
CA ILE A 271 4.82 -32.97 4.78
C ILE A 271 6.18 -33.08 5.48
N ALA A 272 6.52 -32.13 6.34
CA ALA A 272 7.79 -32.16 7.08
C ALA A 272 7.89 -33.43 7.95
N GLU A 273 6.82 -33.78 8.67
CA GLU A 273 6.76 -35.00 9.48
C GLU A 273 6.97 -36.27 8.64
N THR A 274 6.40 -36.34 7.43
CA THR A 274 6.62 -37.49 6.52
C THR A 274 8.05 -37.57 5.96
N LEU A 275 8.67 -36.43 5.65
CA LEU A 275 10.05 -36.41 5.15
C LEU A 275 11.05 -36.83 6.24
N ASP A 276 10.79 -36.44 7.49
CA ASP A 276 11.61 -36.82 8.64
C ASP A 276 11.48 -38.33 8.96
N SER A 277 10.29 -38.93 8.77
CA SER A 277 10.13 -40.39 8.92
C SER A 277 10.88 -41.17 7.85
N ASP A 278 10.85 -40.72 6.60
CA ASP A 278 11.53 -41.39 5.48
C ASP A 278 13.06 -41.28 5.57
N ALA A 279 13.58 -40.20 6.14
CA ALA A 279 15.02 -40.00 6.35
C ALA A 279 15.61 -40.84 7.49
N GLY A 280 14.77 -41.35 8.41
CA GLY A 280 15.18 -42.18 9.54
C GLY A 280 15.28 -43.68 9.26
N GLU A 281 14.77 -44.14 8.11
CA GLU A 281 14.74 -45.55 7.72
C GLU A 281 15.82 -45.96 6.70
N GLY A 282 16.67 -45.02 6.24
CA GLY A 282 17.75 -45.24 5.25
C GLY A 282 19.15 -45.24 5.84
#